data_AF-A0A4R9I108-F1
#
_entry.id   AF-A0A4R9I108-F1
#
_cell.length_a   1.000
_cell.length_b   1.000
_cell.length_c   1.000
_cell.angle_alpha   90.00
_cell.angle_beta   90.00
_cell.angle_gamma   90.00
#
_symmetry.space_group_name_H-M   'P 1'
#
loop_
_entity.id
_entity.type
_entity.pdbx_description
1 polymer ?
#
loop_
_entity_poly.entity_id
_entity_poly.type
_entity_poly.pdbx_seq_one_letter_code
_entity_poly.pdbx_strand_id
1 'polypeptide(L)'
;MLIVISGFAIVGCDFNTPKGKLPPFLSVTPAPKFPALIVPENFSPTPITADEVKSMESFKNIEHKRGHDLLESKMIQLEGFKSINENLKNITEDELKFLGPVEGYSPGMTIEEYSDQVIQQMMVEAEKFPVPVLVEFRYEIVSWIYRLQSLKQVCTPENSEECLILGKLSEKYLLLRERIIEMTGRKYAEEIRNK
;
A
#
# COMPACT_ATOMS: atom_id res chain seq x y z
N MET A 1 18.66 26.70 25.44
CA MET A 1 19.51 25.78 26.23
C MET A 1 20.17 24.86 25.22
N LEU A 2 21.47 25.10 24.98
CA LEU A 2 22.21 24.75 23.77
C LEU A 2 23.55 24.17 24.26
N ILE A 3 23.60 22.85 24.48
CA ILE A 3 24.78 22.06 24.88
C ILE A 3 24.39 20.62 24.46
N VAL A 4 25.05 19.81 23.64
CA VAL A 4 26.47 19.62 23.30
C VAL A 4 26.54 19.08 21.86
N ILE A 5 27.12 19.84 20.93
CA ILE A 5 27.89 19.27 19.81
C ILE A 5 29.31 19.72 20.08
N SER A 6 30.21 18.76 20.27
CA SER A 6 31.68 18.82 20.10
C SER A 6 32.40 18.16 21.28
N GLY A 7 32.80 16.91 21.08
CA GLY A 7 33.77 16.21 21.89
C GLY A 7 34.10 14.91 21.18
N PHE A 8 35.34 14.81 20.68
CA PHE A 8 35.92 13.69 19.91
C PHE A 8 35.80 13.76 18.40
N ALA A 9 36.12 14.93 17.85
CA ALA A 9 37.17 14.95 16.83
C ALA A 9 38.48 15.29 17.55
N ILE A 10 39.57 14.62 17.16
CA ILE A 10 40.95 14.82 17.64
C ILE A 10 41.33 13.99 18.89
N VAL A 11 41.33 12.66 18.77
CA VAL A 11 42.46 11.83 19.18
C VAL A 11 42.60 10.69 18.16
N GLY A 12 43.59 10.79 17.28
CA GLY A 12 44.09 9.69 16.45
C GLY A 12 43.11 9.12 15.41
N CYS A 13 43.23 9.58 14.16
CA CYS A 13 42.87 8.74 13.02
C CYS A 13 43.73 7.47 13.04
N ASP A 14 43.14 6.36 13.47
CA ASP A 14 43.46 5.06 12.89
C ASP A 14 42.22 4.58 12.14
N PHE A 15 42.23 4.72 10.82
CA PHE A 15 41.23 4.16 9.90
C PHE A 15 41.42 2.64 9.73
N ASN A 16 41.87 1.94 10.77
CA ASN A 16 41.59 0.53 10.89
C ASN A 16 40.11 0.38 11.22
N THR A 17 39.28 0.24 10.18
CA THR A 17 37.93 -0.31 10.29
C THR A 17 37.94 -1.40 11.35
N PRO A 18 37.18 -1.27 12.45
CA PRO A 18 36.98 -2.43 13.28
C PRO A 18 36.35 -3.45 12.35
N LYS A 19 36.96 -4.64 12.25
CA LYS A 19 36.33 -5.85 11.72
C LYS A 19 35.18 -6.24 12.67
N GLY A 20 34.25 -5.33 12.87
CA GLY A 20 33.10 -5.41 13.74
C GLY A 20 31.92 -5.66 12.84
N LYS A 21 31.37 -6.87 12.95
CA LYS A 21 30.07 -7.22 12.38
C LYS A 21 29.09 -6.08 12.67
N LEU A 22 28.42 -5.62 11.61
CA LEU A 22 27.36 -4.62 11.70
C LEU A 22 26.43 -4.98 12.88
N PRO A 23 26.01 -4.00 13.70
CA PRO A 23 25.14 -4.26 14.83
C PRO A 23 23.87 -5.01 14.37
N PRO A 24 23.38 -6.01 15.15
CA PRO A 24 22.33 -6.94 14.74
C PRO A 24 20.96 -6.29 14.49
N PHE A 25 20.81 -4.99 14.70
CA PHE A 25 19.62 -4.22 14.31
C PHE A 25 19.62 -3.84 12.83
N LEU A 26 20.74 -4.01 12.13
CA LEU A 26 20.86 -3.87 10.67
C LEU A 26 20.65 -5.21 9.95
N SER A 27 20.47 -6.33 10.66
CA SER A 27 19.94 -7.54 10.04
C SER A 27 18.44 -7.39 9.91
N VAL A 28 18.03 -6.69 8.85
CA VAL A 28 16.68 -6.74 8.31
C VAL A 28 16.47 -8.20 7.93
N THR A 29 15.80 -8.96 8.80
CA THR A 29 15.24 -10.24 8.36
C THR A 29 14.33 -9.87 7.19
N PRO A 30 14.52 -10.44 5.99
CA PRO A 30 13.67 -10.09 4.86
C PRO A 30 12.22 -10.31 5.27
N ALA A 31 11.39 -9.29 5.13
CA ALA A 31 9.95 -9.46 5.29
C ALA A 31 9.52 -10.65 4.41
N PRO A 32 8.62 -11.54 4.89
CA PRO A 32 8.17 -12.66 4.11
C PRO A 32 7.65 -12.16 2.76
N LYS A 33 8.29 -12.59 1.67
CA LYS A 33 7.88 -12.22 0.32
C LYS A 33 6.70 -13.07 -0.09
N PHE A 34 5.58 -12.43 -0.31
CA PHE A 34 4.43 -13.03 -0.94
C PHE A 34 4.66 -13.18 -2.46
N PRO A 35 4.09 -14.21 -3.10
CA PRO A 35 4.10 -14.30 -4.57
C PRO A 35 3.34 -13.12 -5.20
N ALA A 36 3.43 -12.93 -6.51
CA ALA A 36 2.60 -11.92 -7.19
C ALA A 36 1.10 -12.22 -6.98
N LEU A 37 0.30 -11.19 -6.77
CA LEU A 37 -1.15 -11.33 -6.59
C LEU A 37 -1.81 -11.44 -7.96
N ILE A 38 -2.31 -12.63 -8.28
CA ILE A 38 -2.95 -12.93 -9.56
C ILE A 38 -4.46 -12.80 -9.41
N VAL A 39 -5.07 -11.87 -10.16
CA VAL A 39 -6.53 -11.79 -10.31
C VAL A 39 -6.97 -12.90 -11.28
N PRO A 40 -7.87 -13.82 -10.88
CA PRO A 40 -8.34 -14.88 -11.76
C PRO A 40 -8.99 -14.34 -13.04
N GLU A 41 -8.78 -14.99 -14.19
CA GLU A 41 -9.34 -14.53 -15.47
C GLU A 41 -10.88 -14.49 -15.48
N ASN A 42 -11.52 -15.32 -14.68
CA ASN A 42 -12.98 -15.38 -14.50
C ASN A 42 -13.46 -14.64 -13.25
N PHE A 43 -12.64 -13.78 -12.67
CA PHE A 43 -13.00 -13.01 -11.49
C PHE A 43 -14.15 -12.05 -11.79
N SER A 44 -15.23 -12.20 -11.03
CA SER A 44 -16.38 -11.30 -11.07
C SER A 44 -16.69 -10.88 -9.64
N PRO A 45 -16.48 -9.60 -9.28
CA PRO A 45 -16.72 -9.14 -7.92
C PRO A 45 -18.21 -9.15 -7.62
N THR A 46 -18.56 -9.39 -6.34
CA THR A 46 -19.94 -9.30 -5.91
C THR A 46 -20.47 -7.87 -6.04
N PRO A 47 -21.77 -7.66 -6.33
CA PRO A 47 -22.33 -6.32 -6.48
C PRO A 47 -22.02 -5.41 -5.28
N ILE A 48 -21.80 -4.13 -5.55
CA ILE A 48 -21.64 -3.10 -4.52
C ILE A 48 -22.97 -2.93 -3.77
N THR A 49 -22.93 -2.96 -2.44
CA THR A 49 -24.11 -2.81 -1.58
C THR A 49 -24.48 -1.34 -1.37
N ALA A 50 -25.71 -1.09 -0.89
CA ALA A 50 -26.15 0.27 -0.59
C ALA A 50 -25.28 0.97 0.47
N ASP A 51 -24.79 0.23 1.47
CA ASP A 51 -23.90 0.77 2.50
C ASP A 51 -22.53 1.15 1.93
N GLU A 52 -22.00 0.34 1.00
CA GLU A 52 -20.77 0.68 0.28
C GLU A 52 -20.94 1.91 -0.60
N VAL A 53 -22.09 2.05 -1.28
CA VAL A 53 -22.43 3.26 -2.04
C VAL A 53 -22.44 4.49 -1.13
N LYS A 54 -23.10 4.40 0.02
CA LYS A 54 -23.14 5.50 0.98
C LYS A 54 -21.75 5.88 1.51
N SER A 55 -20.89 4.89 1.74
CA SER A 55 -19.50 5.13 2.14
C SER A 55 -18.72 5.85 1.04
N MET A 56 -18.81 5.38 -0.22
CA MET A 56 -18.18 6.03 -1.37
C MET A 56 -18.65 7.48 -1.54
N GLU A 57 -19.95 7.75 -1.37
CA GLU A 57 -20.49 9.11 -1.46
C GLU A 57 -19.93 10.02 -0.36
N SER A 58 -19.83 9.50 0.86
CA SER A 58 -19.19 10.22 1.97
C SER A 58 -17.72 10.54 1.67
N PHE A 59 -16.97 9.55 1.20
CA PHE A 59 -15.57 9.71 0.80
C PHE A 59 -15.41 10.72 -0.35
N LYS A 60 -16.25 10.64 -1.38
CA LYS A 60 -16.28 11.58 -2.51
C LYS A 60 -16.49 13.02 -2.02
N ASN A 61 -17.40 13.23 -1.08
CA ASN A 61 -17.64 14.56 -0.51
C ASN A 61 -16.42 15.09 0.26
N ILE A 62 -15.65 14.23 0.93
CA ILE A 62 -14.40 14.61 1.59
C ILE A 62 -13.34 15.01 0.57
N GLU A 63 -13.15 14.20 -0.48
CA GLU A 63 -12.19 14.49 -1.54
C GLU A 63 -12.54 15.79 -2.29
N HIS A 64 -13.83 16.03 -2.53
CA HIS A 64 -14.31 17.28 -3.13
C HIS A 64 -13.98 18.49 -2.26
N LYS A 65 -14.27 18.42 -0.95
CA LYS A 65 -13.92 19.50 -0.01
C LYS A 65 -12.41 19.76 0.08
N ARG A 66 -11.59 18.75 -0.17
CA ARG A 66 -10.12 18.86 -0.24
C ARG A 66 -9.62 19.35 -1.61
N GLY A 67 -10.49 19.49 -2.60
CA GLY A 67 -10.14 19.86 -3.97
C GLY A 67 -9.40 18.76 -4.73
N HIS A 68 -9.41 17.51 -4.24
CA HIS A 68 -8.73 16.38 -4.88
C HIS A 68 -9.46 15.83 -6.11
N ASP A 69 -10.73 16.21 -6.29
CA ASP A 69 -11.54 15.81 -7.42
C ASP A 69 -11.46 16.79 -8.62
N LEU A 70 -10.84 17.95 -8.43
CA LEU A 70 -10.53 18.91 -9.50
C LEU A 70 -9.57 18.27 -10.52
N LEU A 71 -9.77 18.57 -11.80
CA LEU A 71 -8.98 17.99 -12.88
C LEU A 71 -7.47 18.26 -12.69
N GLU A 72 -7.11 19.49 -12.39
CA GLU A 72 -5.72 19.91 -12.18
C GLU A 72 -5.10 19.15 -11.00
N SER A 73 -5.85 18.96 -9.91
CA SER A 73 -5.39 18.19 -8.75
C SER A 73 -5.16 16.72 -9.11
N LYS A 74 -6.04 16.12 -9.91
CA LYS A 74 -5.86 14.74 -10.36
C LYS A 74 -4.66 14.59 -11.29
N MET A 75 -4.40 15.57 -12.16
CA MET A 75 -3.20 15.58 -13.00
C MET A 75 -1.92 15.63 -12.16
N ILE A 76 -1.86 16.50 -11.15
CA ILE A 76 -0.71 16.57 -10.22
C ILE A 76 -0.53 15.23 -9.48
N GLN A 77 -1.62 14.60 -9.06
CA GLN A 77 -1.57 13.28 -8.42
C GLN A 77 -1.02 12.20 -9.37
N LEU A 78 -1.37 12.24 -10.66
CA LEU A 78 -0.82 11.32 -11.66
C LEU A 78 0.68 11.55 -11.91
N GLU A 79 1.13 12.81 -11.96
CA GLU A 79 2.55 13.13 -12.07
C GLU A 79 3.33 12.65 -10.83
N GLY A 80 2.76 12.86 -9.63
CA GLY A 80 3.32 12.33 -8.39
C GLY A 80 3.39 10.80 -8.40
N PHE A 81 2.34 10.13 -8.87
CA PHE A 81 2.30 8.68 -9.01
C PHE A 81 3.38 8.16 -9.96
N LYS A 82 3.56 8.82 -11.11
CA LYS A 82 4.63 8.52 -12.05
C LYS A 82 6.01 8.63 -11.39
N SER A 83 6.26 9.74 -10.70
CA SER A 83 7.53 9.97 -10.00
C SER A 83 7.78 8.90 -8.93
N ILE A 84 6.76 8.49 -8.18
CA ILE A 84 6.88 7.41 -7.20
C ILE A 84 7.24 6.09 -7.88
N ASN A 85 6.63 5.77 -9.03
CA ASN A 85 6.93 4.53 -9.76
C ASN A 85 8.37 4.49 -10.26
N GLU A 86 8.84 5.60 -10.82
CA GLU A 86 10.23 5.73 -11.28
C GLU A 86 11.21 5.65 -10.10
N ASN A 87 10.90 6.31 -8.97
CA ASN A 87 11.74 6.27 -7.78
C ASN A 87 11.84 4.85 -7.20
N LEU A 88 10.72 4.14 -7.03
CA LEU A 88 10.74 2.77 -6.49
C LEU A 88 11.56 1.81 -7.37
N LYS A 89 11.46 1.93 -8.69
CA LYS A 89 12.29 1.11 -9.60
C LYS A 89 13.80 1.39 -9.46
N ASN A 90 14.16 2.62 -9.09
CA ASN A 90 15.54 3.10 -9.12
C ASN A 90 16.20 3.15 -7.74
N ILE A 91 15.45 3.05 -6.64
CA ILE A 91 16.00 3.04 -5.29
C ILE A 91 16.94 1.84 -5.12
N THR A 92 18.19 2.16 -4.80
CA THR A 92 19.24 1.18 -4.55
C THR A 92 19.20 0.64 -3.11
N GLU A 93 19.82 -0.52 -2.89
CA GLU A 93 19.97 -1.09 -1.54
C GLU A 93 20.74 -0.14 -0.61
N ASP A 94 21.71 0.59 -1.13
CA ASP A 94 22.51 1.53 -0.35
C ASP A 94 21.70 2.76 0.08
N GLU A 95 20.82 3.28 -0.78
CA GLU A 95 19.89 4.36 -0.41
C GLU A 95 18.89 3.92 0.67
N LEU A 96 18.38 2.68 0.60
CA LEU A 96 17.51 2.14 1.65
C LEU A 96 18.21 1.97 3.01
N LYS A 97 19.52 1.69 3.03
CA LYS A 97 20.28 1.64 4.29
C LYS A 97 20.26 2.98 5.03
N PHE A 98 20.14 4.10 4.31
CA PHE A 98 20.04 5.45 4.90
C PHE A 98 18.60 5.85 5.23
N LEU A 99 17.63 5.51 4.39
CA LEU A 99 16.21 5.84 4.60
C LEU A 99 15.53 4.96 5.67
N GLY A 100 16.11 3.79 5.96
CA GLY A 100 15.53 2.77 6.79
C GLY A 100 14.70 1.77 5.98
N PRO A 101 14.50 0.53 6.49
CA PRO A 101 13.72 -0.47 5.79
C PRO A 101 12.27 -0.03 5.65
N VAL A 102 11.74 -0.11 4.43
CA VAL A 102 10.30 0.01 4.16
C VAL A 102 9.69 -1.38 4.22
N GLU A 103 8.68 -1.57 5.06
CA GLU A 103 8.04 -2.87 5.25
C GLU A 103 7.45 -3.39 3.93
N GLY A 104 7.76 -4.64 3.59
CA GLY A 104 7.31 -5.30 2.35
C GLY A 104 8.02 -4.84 1.06
N TYR A 105 8.87 -3.81 1.11
CA TYR A 105 9.60 -3.31 -0.05
C TYR A 105 10.99 -3.96 -0.18
N SER A 106 11.43 -4.16 -1.42
CA SER A 106 12.80 -4.54 -1.76
C SER A 106 13.31 -3.62 -2.87
N PRO A 107 14.60 -3.26 -2.89
CA PRO A 107 15.18 -2.44 -3.95
C PRO A 107 14.81 -2.94 -5.36
N GLY A 108 14.38 -2.02 -6.21
CA GLY A 108 14.01 -2.32 -7.60
C GLY A 108 12.60 -2.87 -7.80
N MET A 109 11.79 -3.01 -6.74
CA MET A 109 10.37 -3.36 -6.88
C MET A 109 9.60 -2.23 -7.57
N THR A 110 8.70 -2.62 -8.47
CA THR A 110 7.69 -1.74 -9.04
C THR A 110 6.58 -1.42 -8.02
N ILE A 111 5.79 -0.36 -8.26
CA ILE A 111 4.58 -0.09 -7.45
C ILE A 111 3.66 -1.30 -7.43
N GLU A 112 3.53 -2.01 -8.55
CA GLU A 112 2.66 -3.17 -8.67
C GLU A 112 3.11 -4.30 -7.74
N GLU A 113 4.39 -4.66 -7.77
CA GLU A 113 4.95 -5.71 -6.91
C GLU A 113 4.89 -5.33 -5.43
N TYR A 114 5.19 -4.06 -5.12
CA TYR A 114 5.07 -3.58 -3.74
C TYR A 114 3.62 -3.65 -3.24
N SER A 115 2.67 -3.26 -4.08
CA SER A 115 1.24 -3.34 -3.74
C SER A 115 0.77 -4.78 -3.56
N ASP A 116 1.34 -5.74 -4.29
CA ASP A 116 1.05 -7.17 -4.08
C ASP A 116 1.46 -7.64 -2.68
N GLN A 117 2.61 -7.17 -2.18
CA GLN A 117 3.07 -7.48 -0.82
C GLN A 117 2.11 -6.88 0.21
N VAL A 118 1.77 -5.59 0.04
CA VAL A 118 0.88 -4.87 0.96
C VAL A 118 -0.51 -5.50 1.00
N ILE A 119 -1.11 -5.78 -0.16
CA ILE A 119 -2.46 -6.36 -0.23
C ILE A 119 -2.50 -7.76 0.39
N GLN A 120 -1.50 -8.61 0.11
CA GLN A 120 -1.46 -9.95 0.71
C GLN A 120 -1.22 -9.92 2.21
N GLN A 121 -0.37 -9.00 2.69
CA GLN A 121 -0.20 -8.77 4.12
C GLN A 121 -1.53 -8.33 4.76
N MET A 122 -2.25 -7.39 4.15
CA MET A 122 -3.57 -6.96 4.60
C MET A 122 -4.57 -8.12 4.66
N MET A 123 -4.56 -9.04 3.68
CA MET A 123 -5.40 -10.25 3.71
C MET A 123 -5.06 -11.15 4.91
N VAL A 124 -3.79 -11.35 5.21
CA VAL A 124 -3.34 -12.18 6.34
C VAL A 124 -3.69 -11.53 7.68
N GLU A 125 -3.52 -10.22 7.80
CA GLU A 125 -3.80 -9.48 9.03
C GLU A 125 -5.30 -9.38 9.31
N ALA A 126 -6.11 -9.19 8.26
CA ALA A 126 -7.56 -9.10 8.38
C ALA A 126 -8.19 -10.35 9.03
N GLU A 127 -7.56 -11.53 8.89
CA GLU A 127 -8.00 -12.75 9.55
C GLU A 127 -8.07 -12.62 11.09
N LYS A 128 -7.34 -11.67 11.68
CA LYS A 128 -7.36 -11.42 13.13
C LYS A 128 -8.42 -10.40 13.54
N PHE A 129 -8.99 -9.65 12.60
CA PHE A 129 -9.93 -8.57 12.92
C PHE A 129 -11.31 -9.11 13.34
N PRO A 130 -11.97 -8.47 14.32
CA PRO A 130 -13.35 -8.80 14.64
C PRO A 130 -14.28 -8.37 13.50
N VAL A 131 -15.45 -9.01 13.41
CA VAL A 131 -16.41 -8.80 12.33
C VAL A 131 -16.78 -7.32 12.09
N PRO A 132 -17.06 -6.48 13.10
CA PRO A 132 -17.33 -5.06 12.87
C PRO A 132 -16.19 -4.31 12.18
N VAL A 133 -14.93 -4.66 12.49
CA VAL A 133 -13.75 -4.04 11.87
C VAL A 133 -13.59 -4.51 10.43
N LEU A 134 -13.91 -5.77 10.11
CA LEU A 134 -13.92 -6.27 8.73
C LEU A 134 -14.95 -5.54 7.86
N VAL A 135 -16.12 -5.23 8.41
CA VAL A 135 -17.16 -4.48 7.71
C VAL A 135 -16.70 -3.05 7.39
N GLU A 136 -16.12 -2.34 8.34
CA GLU A 136 -15.56 -0.99 8.09
C GLU A 136 -14.38 -1.06 7.11
N PHE A 137 -13.52 -2.06 7.24
CA PHE A 137 -12.38 -2.22 6.34
C PHE A 137 -12.82 -2.44 4.89
N ARG A 138 -13.90 -3.20 4.68
CA ARG A 138 -14.53 -3.37 3.37
C ARG A 138 -14.95 -2.02 2.77
N TYR A 139 -15.52 -1.12 3.56
CA TYR A 139 -15.93 0.22 3.09
C TYR A 139 -14.74 1.10 2.70
N GLU A 140 -13.66 1.02 3.45
CA GLU A 140 -12.42 1.73 3.16
C GLU A 140 -11.79 1.24 1.84
N ILE A 141 -11.75 -0.09 1.62
CA ILE A 141 -11.23 -0.69 0.38
C ILE A 141 -12.01 -0.17 -0.84
N VAL A 142 -13.34 -0.09 -0.75
CA VAL A 142 -14.18 0.45 -1.83
C VAL A 142 -13.86 1.93 -2.11
N SER A 143 -13.54 2.72 -1.08
CA SER A 143 -13.12 4.12 -1.23
C SER A 143 -11.77 4.23 -1.94
N TRP A 144 -10.82 3.34 -1.66
CA TRP A 144 -9.53 3.28 -2.38
C TRP A 144 -9.71 2.90 -3.84
N ILE A 145 -10.57 1.91 -4.13
CA ILE A 145 -10.95 1.53 -5.50
C ILE A 145 -11.52 2.73 -6.25
N TYR A 146 -12.45 3.46 -5.63
CA TYR A 146 -13.02 4.68 -6.21
C TYR A 146 -11.94 5.72 -6.53
N ARG A 147 -11.00 5.96 -5.61
CA ARG A 147 -9.91 6.94 -5.84
C ARG A 147 -9.02 6.54 -7.02
N LEU A 148 -8.63 5.27 -7.11
CA LEU A 148 -7.83 4.76 -8.23
C LEU A 148 -8.55 4.90 -9.56
N GLN A 149 -9.83 4.54 -9.62
CA GLN A 149 -10.64 4.69 -10.83
C GLN A 149 -10.86 6.16 -11.22
N SER A 150 -11.06 7.04 -10.24
CA SER A 150 -11.20 8.48 -10.45
C SER A 150 -9.93 9.12 -11.01
N LEU A 151 -8.74 8.65 -10.63
CA LEU A 151 -7.46 9.06 -11.23
C LEU A 151 -7.28 8.48 -12.63
N LYS A 152 -7.61 7.19 -12.83
CA LYS A 152 -7.55 6.53 -14.13
C LYS A 152 -8.40 7.24 -15.19
N GLN A 153 -9.57 7.77 -14.81
CA GLN A 153 -10.48 8.49 -15.71
C GLN A 153 -9.88 9.73 -16.38
N VAL A 154 -8.86 10.36 -15.80
CA VAL A 154 -8.22 11.56 -16.37
C VAL A 154 -6.83 11.25 -16.95
N CYS A 155 -6.47 9.96 -16.96
CA CYS A 155 -5.16 9.49 -17.37
C CYS A 155 -5.05 9.53 -18.90
N THR A 156 -4.09 10.29 -19.42
CA THR A 156 -3.89 10.48 -20.86
C THR A 156 -2.40 10.35 -21.21
N PRO A 157 -2.02 9.51 -22.19
CA PRO A 157 -2.85 8.58 -22.96
C PRO A 157 -3.35 7.40 -22.10
N GLU A 158 -4.52 6.83 -22.39
CA GLU A 158 -5.13 5.73 -21.60
C GLU A 158 -4.25 4.47 -21.49
N ASN A 159 -3.34 4.28 -22.44
CA ASN A 159 -2.40 3.16 -22.49
C ASN A 159 -1.04 3.49 -21.83
N SER A 160 -0.92 4.60 -21.12
CA SER A 160 0.31 4.89 -20.37
C SER A 160 0.52 3.83 -19.27
N GLU A 161 1.78 3.64 -18.87
CA GLU A 161 2.12 2.67 -17.82
C GLU A 161 1.35 2.97 -16.53
N GLU A 162 1.20 4.25 -16.18
CA GLU A 162 0.49 4.70 -14.99
C GLU A 162 -0.98 4.31 -15.04
N CYS A 163 -1.66 4.52 -16.17
CA CYS A 163 -3.07 4.17 -16.32
C CYS A 163 -3.29 2.65 -16.20
N LEU A 164 -2.36 1.86 -16.75
CA LEU A 164 -2.38 0.40 -16.66
C LEU A 164 -2.17 -0.05 -15.21
N ILE A 165 -1.19 0.51 -14.50
CA ILE A 165 -0.95 0.19 -13.08
C ILE A 165 -2.18 0.56 -12.24
N LEU A 166 -2.76 1.75 -12.41
CA LEU A 166 -3.97 2.16 -11.68
C LEU A 166 -5.13 1.18 -11.91
N GLY A 167 -5.30 0.70 -13.16
CA GLY A 167 -6.27 -0.33 -13.50
C GLY A 167 -6.03 -1.63 -12.72
N LYS A 168 -4.81 -2.17 -12.80
CA LYS A 168 -4.45 -3.41 -12.09
C LYS A 168 -4.57 -3.30 -10.58
N LEU A 169 -4.14 -2.18 -9.99
CA LEU A 169 -4.27 -1.94 -8.55
C LEU A 169 -5.75 -1.94 -8.15
N SER A 170 -6.62 -1.29 -8.92
CA SER A 170 -8.05 -1.30 -8.66
C SER A 170 -8.64 -2.72 -8.67
N GLU A 171 -8.21 -3.59 -9.60
CA GLU A 171 -8.66 -4.99 -9.65
C GLU A 171 -8.15 -5.80 -8.46
N LYS A 172 -6.89 -5.58 -8.05
CA LYS A 172 -6.30 -6.23 -6.88
C LYS A 172 -6.98 -5.82 -5.56
N TYR A 173 -7.38 -4.56 -5.43
CA TYR A 173 -8.20 -4.12 -4.28
C TYR A 173 -9.63 -4.68 -4.33
N LEU A 174 -10.22 -4.90 -5.51
CA LEU A 174 -11.50 -5.61 -5.62
C LEU A 174 -11.37 -7.06 -5.13
N LEU A 175 -10.25 -7.74 -5.45
CA LEU A 175 -9.98 -9.07 -4.92
C LEU A 175 -9.85 -9.06 -3.39
N LEU A 176 -9.16 -8.07 -2.82
CA LEU A 176 -9.10 -7.86 -1.37
C LEU A 176 -10.50 -7.71 -0.77
N ARG A 177 -11.36 -6.87 -1.37
CA ARG A 177 -12.75 -6.69 -0.93
C ARG A 177 -13.51 -8.02 -0.87
N GLU A 178 -13.46 -8.84 -1.92
CA GLU A 178 -14.14 -10.14 -1.93
C GLU A 178 -13.62 -11.06 -0.82
N ARG A 179 -12.30 -11.06 -0.62
CA ARG A 179 -11.69 -11.85 0.45
C ARG A 179 -12.19 -11.42 1.83
N ILE A 180 -12.36 -10.12 2.08
CA ILE A 180 -12.95 -9.60 3.32
C ILE A 180 -14.42 -10.03 3.47
N ILE A 181 -15.20 -10.04 2.39
CA ILE A 181 -16.60 -10.54 2.40
C ILE A 181 -16.64 -12.00 2.81
N GLU A 182 -15.81 -12.84 2.20
CA GLU A 182 -15.69 -14.28 2.54
C GLU A 182 -15.32 -14.48 4.01
N MET A 183 -14.28 -13.79 4.50
CA MET A 183 -13.84 -13.87 5.90
C MET A 183 -14.96 -13.47 6.85
N THR A 184 -15.65 -12.38 6.54
CA THR A 184 -16.77 -11.86 7.35
C THR A 184 -17.90 -12.89 7.43
N GLY A 185 -18.30 -13.46 6.29
CA GLY A 185 -19.35 -14.49 6.24
C GLY A 185 -18.98 -15.75 7.02
N ARG A 186 -17.72 -16.22 6.91
CA ARG A 186 -17.23 -17.35 7.69
C ARG A 186 -17.30 -17.08 9.20
N LYS A 187 -16.81 -15.93 9.67
CA LYS A 187 -16.79 -15.58 11.09
C LYS A 187 -18.20 -15.43 11.66
N TYR A 188 -19.13 -14.82 10.92
CA TYR A 188 -20.53 -14.76 11.33
C TYR A 188 -21.14 -16.16 11.53
N ALA A 189 -20.86 -17.10 10.62
CA ALA A 189 -21.35 -18.47 10.74
C ALA A 189 -20.79 -19.20 11.96
N GLU A 190 -19.52 -18.96 12.32
CA GLU A 190 -18.88 -19.51 13.52
C GLU A 190 -19.49 -18.93 14.81
N GLU A 191 -19.74 -17.63 14.87
CA GLU A 191 -20.40 -16.99 16.02
C GLU A 191 -21.83 -17.51 16.25
N ILE A 192 -22.57 -17.81 15.18
CA ILE A 192 -23.93 -18.36 15.27
C ILE A 192 -23.89 -19.82 15.74
N ARG A 193 -22.92 -20.63 15.29
CA ARG A 193 -22.77 -22.04 15.70
C ARG A 193 -22.34 -22.22 17.15
N ASN A 194 -21.64 -21.23 17.71
CA ASN A 194 -21.13 -21.26 19.08
C ASN A 194 -22.09 -20.61 20.11
N LYS A 195 -23.27 -20.17 19.67
CA LYS A 195 -24.37 -19.67 20.51
C LYS A 195 -25.44 -20.74 20.66
#